data_AF-A0A815IVD3-F1
#
_entry.id   AF-A0A815IVD3-F1
#
_cell.length_a   1.000
_cell.length_b   1.000
_cell.length_c   1.000
_cell.angle_alpha   90.00
_cell.angle_beta   90.00
_cell.angle_gamma   90.00
#
_symmetry.space_group_name_H-M   'P 1'
#
loop_
_entity.id
_entity.type
_entity.pdbx_description
1 polymer ?
#
loop_
_entity_poly.entity_id
_entity_poly.type
_entity_poly.pdbx_seq_one_letter_code
_entity_poly.pdbx_strand_id
1 'polypeptide(L)'
;MATKKKPTDDHNDSSSEHARREFGIFVQELETLMGTRGREGIKEFNETYGGLNGIEQKLKTNLINGLSGDNNDLSARIALHTLHR
;
A
#
# COMPACT_ATOMS: atom_id res chain seq x y z
N MET A 1 16.80 22.95 -34.60
CA MET A 1 15.54 22.60 -33.90
C MET A 1 15.13 21.19 -34.32
N ALA A 2 15.15 20.22 -33.41
CA ALA A 2 14.60 18.88 -33.64
C ALA A 2 14.26 18.26 -32.27
N THR A 3 12.98 18.23 -31.94
CA THR A 3 12.42 17.63 -30.73
C THR A 3 12.36 16.11 -30.90
N LYS A 4 13.14 15.35 -30.13
CA LYS A 4 12.99 13.89 -30.04
C LYS A 4 12.19 13.58 -28.78
N LYS A 5 10.86 13.40 -28.95
CA LYS A 5 9.96 12.90 -27.90
C LYS A 5 10.40 11.47 -27.55
N LYS A 6 10.73 11.24 -26.27
CA LYS A 6 10.82 9.89 -25.70
C LYS A 6 9.42 9.26 -25.75
N PRO A 7 9.29 7.98 -26.13
CA PRO A 7 8.03 7.27 -25.96
C PRO A 7 7.83 7.07 -24.46
N THR A 8 6.77 7.65 -23.92
CA THR A 8 6.20 7.21 -22.65
C THR A 8 5.53 5.88 -22.92
N ASP A 9 6.09 4.82 -22.34
CA ASP A 9 5.40 3.54 -22.21
C ASP A 9 4.34 3.76 -21.12
N ASP A 10 3.19 4.29 -21.54
CA ASP A 10 2.01 4.48 -20.69
C ASP A 10 1.33 3.12 -20.48
N HIS A 11 1.96 2.27 -19.64
CA HIS A 11 1.22 1.21 -18.97
C HIS A 11 0.36 1.84 -17.88
N ASN A 12 -0.89 2.11 -18.26
CA ASN A 12 -1.98 2.60 -17.43
C ASN A 12 -2.20 1.73 -16.19
N ASP A 13 -1.64 2.16 -15.05
CA ASP A 13 -1.99 1.65 -13.74
C ASP A 13 -2.58 2.76 -12.86
N SER A 14 -3.64 3.38 -13.39
CA SER A 14 -4.45 4.34 -12.62
C SER A 14 -5.12 3.69 -11.39
N SER A 15 -5.15 2.35 -11.33
CA SER A 15 -5.73 1.57 -10.25
C SER A 15 -4.80 1.55 -9.03
N SER A 16 -3.54 1.17 -9.20
CA SER A 16 -2.60 1.16 -8.07
C SER A 16 -2.46 2.53 -7.40
N GLU A 17 -2.30 3.61 -8.17
CA GLU A 17 -2.20 4.96 -7.61
C GLU A 17 -3.45 5.37 -6.79
N HIS A 18 -4.64 4.87 -7.14
CA HIS A 18 -5.85 5.03 -6.32
C HIS A 18 -5.77 4.25 -5.01
N ALA A 19 -5.28 3.02 -5.02
CA ALA A 19 -5.06 2.24 -3.80
C ALA A 19 -4.01 2.91 -2.89
N ARG A 20 -2.99 3.56 -3.46
CA ARG A 20 -1.97 4.34 -2.72
C ARG A 20 -2.50 5.65 -2.12
N ARG A 21 -3.53 6.23 -2.76
CA ARG A 21 -4.23 7.40 -2.22
C ARG A 21 -5.11 7.02 -1.04
N GLU A 22 -5.71 5.83 -1.09
CA GLU A 22 -6.51 5.33 0.02
C GLU A 22 -5.64 4.79 1.16
N PHE A 23 -4.64 3.96 0.86
CA PHE A 23 -3.74 3.34 1.81
C PHE A 23 -2.31 3.80 1.57
N GLY A 24 -1.55 4.01 2.65
CA GLY A 24 -0.16 4.48 2.53
C GLY A 24 0.86 3.42 2.10
N ILE A 25 0.41 2.29 1.55
CA ILE A 25 1.22 1.13 1.16
C ILE A 25 0.51 0.29 0.08
N PHE A 26 1.28 -0.32 -0.82
CA PHE A 26 0.81 -1.28 -1.81
C PHE A 26 0.87 -2.73 -1.32
N VAL A 27 0.07 -3.61 -1.94
CA VAL A 27 0.12 -5.06 -1.66
C VAL A 27 1.49 -5.64 -1.97
N GLN A 28 2.13 -5.23 -3.07
CA GLN A 28 3.48 -5.69 -3.45
C GLN A 28 4.55 -5.31 -2.41
N GLU A 29 4.42 -4.13 -1.79
CA GLU A 29 5.31 -3.70 -0.69
C GLU A 29 5.10 -4.59 0.55
N LEU A 30 3.84 -4.94 0.85
CA LEU A 30 3.51 -5.83 1.95
C LEU A 30 4.00 -7.27 1.71
N GLU A 31 3.88 -7.79 0.50
CA GLU A 31 4.44 -9.08 0.09
C GLU A 31 5.96 -9.12 0.27
N THR A 32 6.64 -8.05 -0.16
CA THR A 32 8.08 -7.89 0.03
C THR A 32 8.43 -7.89 1.51
N LEU A 33 7.71 -7.11 2.32
CA LEU A 33 7.91 -7.03 3.77
C LEU A 33 7.73 -8.39 4.45
N MET A 34 6.70 -9.17 4.08
CA MET A 34 6.48 -10.53 4.60
C MET A 34 7.61 -11.51 4.23
N GLY A 35 8.38 -11.21 3.19
CA GLY A 35 9.57 -11.97 2.80
C GLY A 35 10.82 -11.65 3.63
N THR A 36 10.88 -10.47 4.27
CA THR A 36 12.04 -10.05 5.08
C THR A 36 12.09 -10.80 6.43
N ARG A 37 13.29 -11.11 6.92
CA ARG A 37 13.49 -11.85 8.17
C ARG A 37 14.69 -11.34 8.95
N GLY A 38 14.70 -11.63 10.25
CA GLY A 38 15.82 -11.33 11.13
C GLY A 38 16.04 -9.84 11.38
N ARG A 39 17.24 -9.49 11.82
CA ARG A 39 17.57 -8.12 12.27
C ARG A 39 17.51 -7.09 11.14
N GLU A 40 17.90 -7.49 9.93
CA GLU A 40 17.88 -6.61 8.76
C GLU A 40 16.44 -6.31 8.31
N GLY A 41 15.55 -7.31 8.30
CA GLY A 41 14.13 -7.10 8.02
C GLY A 41 13.46 -6.19 9.05
N ILE A 42 13.80 -6.33 10.34
CA ILE A 42 13.30 -5.43 11.39
C ILE A 42 13.81 -3.99 11.17
N LYS A 43 15.07 -3.84 10.73
CA LYS A 43 15.63 -2.52 10.44
C LYS A 43 14.89 -1.85 9.27
N GLU A 44 14.75 -2.56 8.15
CA GLU A 44 14.01 -2.09 6.98
C GLU A 44 12.56 -1.77 7.33
N PHE A 45 11.91 -2.61 8.13
CA PHE A 45 10.55 -2.38 8.61
C PHE A 45 10.40 -1.03 9.34
N ASN A 46 11.33 -0.73 10.25
CA ASN A 46 11.29 0.51 11.01
C ASN A 46 11.64 1.73 10.14
N GLU A 47 12.64 1.61 9.27
CA GLU A 47 13.13 2.72 8.44
C GLU A 47 12.16 3.06 7.30
N THR A 48 11.62 2.06 6.60
CA THR A 48 10.76 2.24 5.42
C THR A 48 9.30 2.48 5.80
N TYR A 49 8.81 1.77 6.81
CA TYR A 49 7.38 1.75 7.13
C TYR A 49 7.02 2.46 8.43
N GLY A 50 8.00 2.97 9.19
CA GLY A 50 7.76 3.62 10.49
C GLY A 50 7.41 2.62 11.60
N GLY A 51 7.81 1.36 11.41
CA GLY A 51 7.55 0.29 12.37
C GLY A 51 6.06 -0.02 12.51
N LEU A 52 5.68 -0.50 13.69
CA LEU A 52 4.31 -0.89 14.00
C LEU A 52 3.33 0.29 13.81
N ASN A 53 3.62 1.45 14.41
CA ASN A 53 2.75 2.62 14.32
C ASN A 53 2.61 3.12 12.88
N GLY A 54 3.68 3.10 12.09
CA GLY A 54 3.60 3.53 10.71
C GLY A 54 2.76 2.58 9.84
N ILE A 55 2.87 1.27 10.05
CA ILE A 55 1.97 0.30 9.39
C ILE A 55 0.51 0.47 9.83
N GLU A 56 0.27 0.69 11.13
CA GLU A 56 -1.08 0.92 11.67
C GLU A 56 -1.78 2.07 10.91
N GLN A 57 -1.08 3.19 10.75
CA GLN A 57 -1.57 4.36 10.04
C GLN A 57 -1.74 4.11 8.53
N LYS A 58 -0.76 3.45 7.89
CA LYS A 58 -0.79 3.16 6.45
C LYS A 58 -1.95 2.23 6.07
N LEU A 59 -2.24 1.22 6.89
CA LEU A 59 -3.32 0.25 6.68
C LEU A 59 -4.67 0.72 7.25
N LYS A 60 -4.71 1.85 7.96
CA LYS A 60 -5.89 2.38 8.65
C LYS A 60 -6.55 1.31 9.53
N THR A 61 -5.77 0.59 10.31
CA THR A 61 -6.25 -0.50 11.21
C THR A 61 -5.79 -0.22 12.63
N ASN A 62 -6.27 -0.97 13.61
CA ASN A 62 -5.61 -1.05 14.91
C ASN A 62 -4.79 -2.35 15.00
N LEU A 63 -3.60 -2.30 15.58
CA LEU A 63 -2.71 -3.48 15.67
C LEU A 63 -3.18 -4.53 16.68
N ILE A 64 -3.97 -4.13 17.68
CA ILE A 64 -4.44 -5.02 18.75
C ILE A 64 -5.87 -5.50 18.43
N ASN A 65 -6.74 -4.55 18.10
CA ASN A 65 -8.17 -4.76 17.94
C ASN A 65 -8.58 -4.97 16.46
N GLY A 66 -7.68 -4.74 15.51
CA GLY A 66 -7.99 -4.85 14.08
C GLY A 66 -8.88 -3.73 13.57
N LEU A 67 -9.71 -4.05 12.57
CA LEU A 67 -10.70 -3.13 12.01
C LEU A 67 -11.85 -2.93 13.00
N SER A 68 -12.44 -1.73 13.03
CA SER A 68 -13.51 -1.36 13.96
C SER A 68 -14.82 -2.14 13.76
N GLY A 69 -14.99 -2.82 12.62
CA GLY A 69 -16.24 -3.46 12.24
C GLY A 69 -17.32 -2.50 11.73
N ASP A 70 -16.97 -1.23 11.48
CA ASP A 70 -17.89 -0.26 10.88
C ASP A 70 -18.28 -0.69 9.46
N ASN A 71 -19.59 -0.82 9.22
CA ASN A 71 -20.10 -1.33 7.95
C ASN A 71 -19.75 -0.42 6.76
N ASN A 72 -19.62 0.89 6.97
CA ASN A 72 -19.28 1.81 5.89
C ASN A 72 -17.79 1.67 5.52
N ASP A 73 -16.90 1.62 6.51
CA ASP A 73 -15.46 1.35 6.30
C ASP A 73 -15.26 0.00 5.59
N LEU A 74 -15.91 -1.07 6.08
CA LEU A 74 -15.80 -2.39 5.46
C LEU A 74 -16.31 -2.40 4.01
N SER A 75 -17.44 -1.76 3.74
CA SER A 75 -17.99 -1.68 2.38
C SER A 75 -17.07 -0.91 1.43
N ALA A 76 -16.47 0.19 1.89
CA ALA A 76 -15.51 0.97 1.11
C ALA A 76 -14.26 0.14 0.76
N ARG A 77 -13.72 -0.61 1.74
CA ARG A 77 -12.58 -1.51 1.52
C ARG A 77 -12.87 -2.62 0.51
N ILE A 78 -14.05 -3.24 0.60
CA ILE A 78 -14.49 -4.30 -0.33
C ILE A 78 -14.64 -3.74 -1.74
N ALA A 79 -15.23 -2.55 -1.89
CA ALA A 79 -15.39 -1.89 -3.18
C ALA A 79 -14.03 -1.61 -3.85
N LEU A 80 -13.06 -1.10 -3.10
CA LEU A 80 -11.69 -0.89 -3.58
C LEU A 80 -11.02 -2.19 -4.01
N HIS A 81 -11.10 -3.24 -3.20
CA HIS A 81 -10.54 -4.54 -3.58
C HIS A 81 -11.17 -5.09 -4.87
N THR A 82 -12.49 -4.92 -5.05
CA THR A 82 -13.22 -5.47 -6.20
C THR A 82 -12.93 -4.69 -7.49
N LEU A 83 -12.70 -3.38 -7.38
CA LEU A 83 -12.40 -2.51 -8.51
C LEU A 83 -11.00 -2.78 -9.10
N HIS A 84 -10.11 -3.45 -8.37
CA HIS A 84 -8.70 -3.66 -8.75
C HIS A 84 -8.38 -5.13 -9.10
N ARG A 85 -9.40 -5.97 -9.31
CA ARG A 85 -9.27 -7.37 -9.76
C ARG A 85 -9.43 -7.49 -11.27
#